data_AF-A0A945MYJ0-F1
#
_entry.id   AF-A0A945MYJ0-F1
#
_cell.length_a   1.000
_cell.length_b   1.000
_cell.length_c   1.000
_cell.angle_alpha   90.00
_cell.angle_beta   90.00
_cell.angle_gamma   90.00
#
_symmetry.space_group_name_H-M   'P 1'
#
loop_
_entity.id
_entity.type
_entity.pdbx_description
1 polymer ?
#
loop_
_entity_poly.entity_id
_entity_poly.type
_entity_poly.pdbx_seq_one_letter_code
_entity_poly.pdbx_strand_id
1 'polypeptide(L)'
;MTTNVRKQPKNVAPAPRSKSAASRKKKTTNTAPLTPIRQPPIIIHQDRSGKFHPTRASLNQAYEKKWINGTTLHFYFFNRNSDGPDGGWTGSAAQTACVRRAIAHWMDTGIGLEFQEVSNREEAEIRIGFWNAEETWSFMGRDAIDIAGDPNERTMNFSVGLTTKSGWNKTLAEIGRALGFSLADQEHARPLDWDKITEIAQHVYPPMKSLVETELKPLESMALGVSPGEQRDVRIRPPLSRHYTIQIVGQSDVVMVLFEDVGGLGLFEEMDRELEFVAGDDNSGENRPACIGARLYRDREYVLRIRLHYSSFRNGTAILLS
;
A
#
# COMPACT_ATOMS: atom_id res chain seq x y z
N MET A 1 74.12 -52.79 -5.74
CA MET A 1 73.50 -53.19 -4.45
C MET A 1 72.38 -52.23 -4.16
N THR A 2 71.13 -52.57 -4.46
CA THR A 2 69.94 -51.84 -3.98
C THR A 2 68.68 -52.63 -4.27
N THR A 3 67.84 -52.71 -3.24
CA THR A 3 66.60 -53.46 -3.08
C THR A 3 65.42 -52.90 -3.86
N ASN A 4 64.51 -53.75 -4.35
CA ASN A 4 63.13 -53.75 -3.83
C ASN A 4 62.27 -54.92 -4.36
N VAL A 5 61.52 -55.50 -3.41
CA VAL A 5 60.77 -56.76 -3.50
C VAL A 5 59.33 -56.51 -3.96
N ARG A 6 58.80 -57.47 -4.73
CA ARG A 6 57.47 -57.48 -5.33
C ARG A 6 56.57 -58.52 -4.62
N LYS A 7 55.30 -58.14 -4.41
CA LYS A 7 54.05 -58.94 -4.30
C LYS A 7 53.72 -59.73 -3.01
N GLN A 8 52.66 -59.25 -2.32
CA GLN A 8 51.28 -59.82 -2.17
C GLN A 8 51.07 -61.33 -1.89
N PRO A 9 49.87 -61.82 -1.45
CA PRO A 9 48.63 -61.15 -0.96
C PRO A 9 48.00 -61.82 0.30
N LYS A 10 46.96 -61.23 0.90
CA LYS A 10 45.85 -61.98 1.55
C LYS A 10 44.51 -61.24 1.40
N ASN A 11 43.52 -61.96 0.88
CA ASN A 11 42.10 -61.60 0.74
C ASN A 11 41.31 -62.34 1.84
N VAL A 12 40.27 -61.74 2.45
CA VAL A 12 38.90 -62.30 2.72
C VAL A 12 38.02 -61.22 3.43
N ALA A 13 37.09 -60.61 2.66
CA ALA A 13 35.65 -60.22 2.83
C ALA A 13 34.99 -59.80 4.20
N PRO A 14 33.74 -59.25 4.24
CA PRO A 14 33.17 -58.05 3.56
C PRO A 14 32.18 -57.14 4.40
N ALA A 15 31.94 -55.90 3.91
CA ALA A 15 30.72 -55.02 3.97
C ALA A 15 30.16 -54.46 5.34
N PRO A 16 29.67 -53.19 5.42
CA PRO A 16 28.49 -52.73 4.68
C PRO A 16 28.48 -51.30 4.06
N ARG A 17 27.75 -51.25 2.94
CA ARG A 17 26.81 -50.25 2.35
C ARG A 17 27.05 -48.73 2.45
N SER A 18 27.03 -48.16 1.25
CA SER A 18 27.00 -46.77 0.80
C SER A 18 25.95 -45.85 1.45
N LYS A 19 26.33 -44.59 1.70
CA LYS A 19 25.43 -43.43 1.66
C LYS A 19 25.73 -42.59 0.42
N SER A 20 24.69 -42.32 -0.36
CA SER A 20 24.70 -41.57 -1.61
C SER A 20 24.97 -40.08 -1.39
N ALA A 21 25.80 -39.50 -2.26
CA ALA A 21 25.94 -38.06 -2.38
C ALA A 21 24.81 -37.51 -3.26
N ALA A 22 23.95 -36.66 -2.69
CA ALA A 22 22.94 -35.93 -3.44
C ALA A 22 23.52 -34.67 -4.05
N SER A 23 23.39 -34.57 -5.37
CA SER A 23 23.76 -33.42 -6.21
C SER A 23 23.01 -32.15 -5.80
N ARG A 24 23.77 -31.08 -5.48
CA ARG A 24 23.25 -29.75 -5.14
C ARG A 24 22.92 -29.00 -6.44
N LYS A 25 21.65 -29.07 -6.89
CA LYS A 25 21.15 -28.25 -8.00
C LYS A 25 21.17 -26.77 -7.61
N LYS A 26 21.87 -25.94 -8.38
CA LYS A 26 21.76 -24.48 -8.32
C LYS A 26 20.32 -24.08 -8.67
N LYS A 27 19.62 -23.43 -7.74
CA LYS A 27 18.37 -22.70 -8.02
C LYS A 27 18.74 -21.45 -8.83
N THR A 28 18.47 -21.49 -10.12
CA THR A 28 18.39 -20.28 -10.96
C THR A 28 17.13 -19.53 -10.57
N THR A 29 17.26 -18.40 -9.88
CA THR A 29 16.19 -17.42 -9.69
C THR A 29 15.94 -16.76 -11.04
N ASN A 30 14.91 -17.22 -11.73
CA ASN A 30 14.43 -16.59 -12.95
C ASN A 30 13.44 -15.49 -12.52
N THR A 31 13.96 -14.32 -12.14
CA THR A 31 13.15 -13.15 -11.79
C THR A 31 12.78 -12.47 -13.11
N ALA A 32 11.70 -12.93 -13.74
CA ALA A 32 11.05 -12.13 -14.78
C ALA A 32 10.50 -10.85 -14.10
N PRO A 33 10.68 -9.66 -14.69
CA PRO A 33 10.06 -8.46 -14.15
C PRO A 33 8.54 -8.66 -14.13
N LEU A 34 7.91 -8.40 -12.98
CA LEU A 34 6.46 -8.39 -12.86
C LEU A 34 5.94 -7.28 -13.78
N THR A 35 5.37 -7.67 -14.92
CA THR A 35 4.67 -6.71 -15.79
C THR A 35 3.52 -6.11 -15.00
N PRO A 36 3.43 -4.77 -14.84
CA PRO A 36 2.31 -4.16 -14.13
C PRO A 36 1.00 -4.58 -14.80
N ILE A 37 0.09 -5.13 -13.99
CA ILE A 37 -1.22 -5.59 -14.44
C ILE A 37 -2.00 -4.35 -14.89
N ARG A 38 -2.14 -4.16 -16.20
CA ARG A 38 -3.07 -3.16 -16.77
C ARG A 38 -4.49 -3.67 -16.51
N GLN A 39 -5.19 -3.07 -15.55
CA GLN A 39 -6.61 -3.38 -15.37
C GLN A 39 -7.42 -2.81 -16.54
N PRO A 40 -8.49 -3.51 -16.98
CA PRO A 40 -9.47 -2.94 -17.89
C PRO A 40 -10.14 -1.71 -17.25
N PRO A 41 -10.68 -0.77 -18.04
CA PRO A 41 -11.41 0.38 -17.52
C PRO A 41 -12.48 -0.06 -16.53
N ILE A 42 -12.77 0.77 -15.53
CA ILE A 42 -13.89 0.56 -14.60
C ILE A 42 -15.14 0.29 -15.43
N ILE A 43 -15.59 -0.97 -15.46
CA ILE A 43 -16.85 -1.33 -16.10
C ILE A 43 -17.93 -0.92 -15.12
N ILE A 44 -18.39 0.32 -15.27
CA ILE A 44 -19.67 0.72 -14.71
C ILE A 44 -20.74 -0.14 -15.40
N HIS A 45 -21.24 -1.17 -14.71
CA HIS A 45 -22.38 -1.94 -15.18
C HIS A 45 -23.58 -1.00 -15.33
N GLN A 46 -23.82 -0.51 -16.55
CA GLN A 46 -25.07 0.14 -16.90
C GLN A 46 -26.10 -0.96 -17.13
N ASP A 47 -27.23 -0.91 -16.41
CA ASP A 47 -28.36 -1.75 -16.76
C ASP A 47 -28.96 -1.30 -18.11
N ARG A 48 -29.86 -2.10 -18.68
CA ARG A 48 -30.55 -1.79 -19.95
C ARG A 48 -31.43 -0.53 -19.88
N SER A 49 -31.60 0.09 -18.71
CA SER A 49 -32.38 1.31 -18.49
C SER A 49 -31.54 2.59 -18.41
N GLY A 50 -30.21 2.48 -18.48
CA GLY A 50 -29.30 3.62 -18.38
C GLY A 50 -29.21 4.22 -16.98
N LYS A 51 -29.77 3.56 -15.96
CA LYS A 51 -29.63 3.96 -14.56
C LYS A 51 -28.43 3.26 -13.93
N PHE A 52 -27.59 4.05 -13.26
CA PHE A 52 -26.48 3.52 -12.47
C PHE A 52 -27.03 2.80 -11.24
N HIS A 53 -26.94 1.47 -11.22
CA HIS A 53 -27.11 0.68 -10.01
C HIS A 53 -25.74 0.12 -9.62
N PRO A 54 -25.04 0.74 -8.66
CA PRO A 54 -23.72 0.26 -8.27
C PRO A 54 -23.85 -1.15 -7.72
N THR A 55 -23.20 -2.11 -8.38
CA THR A 55 -23.00 -3.45 -7.85
C THR A 55 -21.91 -3.41 -6.76
N ARG A 56 -21.91 -4.40 -5.86
CA ARG A 56 -20.81 -4.61 -4.90
C ARG A 56 -19.45 -4.61 -5.60
N ALA A 57 -19.33 -5.34 -6.71
CA ALA A 57 -18.11 -5.44 -7.50
C ALA A 57 -17.64 -4.09 -8.07
N SER A 58 -18.54 -3.30 -8.67
CA SER A 58 -18.18 -1.98 -9.22
C SER A 58 -17.79 -0.97 -8.14
N LEU A 59 -18.38 -1.06 -6.95
CA LEU A 59 -18.01 -0.20 -5.83
C LEU A 59 -16.65 -0.58 -5.24
N ASN A 60 -16.38 -1.87 -5.09
CA ASN A 60 -15.06 -2.33 -4.66
C ASN A 60 -14.01 -1.92 -5.67
N GLN A 61 -14.22 -2.14 -6.97
CA GLN A 61 -13.26 -1.70 -8.00
C GLN A 61 -12.96 -0.19 -7.92
N ALA A 62 -13.93 0.65 -7.53
CA ALA A 62 -13.72 2.09 -7.42
C ALA A 62 -12.82 2.49 -6.23
N TYR A 63 -12.82 1.73 -5.14
CA TYR A 63 -12.22 2.13 -3.86
C TYR A 63 -11.16 1.16 -3.30
N GLU A 64 -11.16 -0.11 -3.69
CA GLU A 64 -10.32 -1.15 -3.09
C GLU A 64 -8.83 -0.85 -3.19
N LYS A 65 -8.38 -0.08 -4.18
CA LYS A 65 -6.95 0.29 -4.30
C LYS A 65 -6.61 1.61 -3.61
N LYS A 66 -7.59 2.36 -3.15
CA LYS A 66 -7.37 3.65 -2.51
C LYS A 66 -6.81 3.46 -1.10
N TRP A 67 -6.03 4.44 -0.66
CA TRP A 67 -5.59 4.55 0.72
C TRP A 67 -6.75 4.97 1.62
N ILE A 68 -6.63 4.71 2.93
CA ILE A 68 -7.52 5.37 3.90
C ILE A 68 -7.14 6.86 3.94
N ASN A 69 -8.12 7.77 3.98
CA ASN A 69 -7.83 9.21 4.03
C ASN A 69 -7.11 9.56 5.34
N GLY A 70 -6.23 10.56 5.29
CA GLY A 70 -5.37 10.97 6.41
C GLY A 70 -4.09 10.15 6.56
N THR A 71 -3.80 9.22 5.65
CA THR A 71 -2.58 8.42 5.69
C THR A 71 -1.37 9.28 5.34
N THR A 72 -0.29 9.11 6.09
CA THR A 72 1.05 9.55 5.68
C THR A 72 1.69 8.43 4.88
N LEU A 73 1.94 8.68 3.60
CA LEU A 73 2.61 7.73 2.70
C LEU A 73 4.11 7.99 2.72
N HIS A 74 4.86 7.01 3.19
CA HIS A 74 6.30 7.07 3.22
C HIS A 74 6.87 6.68 1.86
N PHE A 75 7.81 7.47 1.36
CA PHE A 75 8.49 7.17 0.12
C PHE A 75 10.01 7.16 0.27
N TYR A 76 10.64 6.28 -0.50
CA TYR A 76 12.08 6.07 -0.50
C TYR A 76 12.61 6.02 -1.93
N PHE A 77 13.73 6.69 -2.19
CA PHE A 77 14.47 6.52 -3.43
C PHE A 77 15.57 5.48 -3.25
N PHE A 78 15.62 4.47 -4.14
CA PHE A 78 16.77 3.58 -4.21
C PHE A 78 18.05 4.38 -4.44
N ASN A 79 19.06 4.12 -3.61
CA ASN A 79 20.25 4.97 -3.47
C ASN A 79 21.54 4.20 -3.20
N ARG A 80 21.48 2.86 -3.08
CA ARG A 80 22.65 2.01 -2.85
C ARG A 80 23.18 1.52 -4.19
N ASN A 81 24.49 1.36 -4.28
CA ASN A 81 25.16 0.74 -5.44
C ASN A 81 24.81 -0.74 -5.65
N SER A 82 24.12 -1.36 -4.69
CA SER A 82 23.56 -2.71 -4.80
C SER A 82 22.12 -2.73 -5.31
N ASP A 83 21.48 -1.57 -5.50
CA ASP A 83 20.06 -1.49 -5.82
C ASP A 83 19.81 -1.73 -7.31
N GLY A 84 19.16 -2.86 -7.59
CA GLY A 84 18.89 -3.32 -8.95
C GLY A 84 20.10 -3.95 -9.64
N PRO A 85 19.92 -4.42 -10.88
CA PRO A 85 21.01 -4.94 -11.70
C PRO A 85 22.13 -3.88 -11.81
N ASP A 86 23.34 -4.25 -11.38
CA ASP A 86 24.55 -3.42 -11.38
C ASP A 86 24.42 -2.05 -10.65
N GLY A 87 23.53 -1.94 -9.65
CA GLY A 87 23.28 -0.68 -8.94
C GLY A 87 22.46 0.32 -9.75
N GLY A 88 21.77 -0.17 -10.77
CA GLY A 88 21.14 0.62 -11.79
C GLY A 88 19.91 1.42 -11.37
N TRP A 89 19.30 1.15 -10.22
CA TRP A 89 18.04 1.80 -9.83
C TRP A 89 18.20 3.18 -9.20
N THR A 90 19.42 3.66 -9.00
CA THR A 90 19.67 4.95 -8.36
C THR A 90 19.35 6.13 -9.28
N GLY A 91 18.67 7.14 -8.76
CA GLY A 91 18.33 8.36 -9.50
C GLY A 91 19.37 9.47 -9.32
N SER A 92 19.55 10.29 -10.37
CA SER A 92 20.27 11.56 -10.25
C SER A 92 19.52 12.57 -9.36
N ALA A 93 20.23 13.60 -8.89
CA ALA A 93 19.62 14.69 -8.12
C ALA A 93 18.46 15.38 -8.88
N ALA A 94 18.59 15.56 -10.19
CA ALA A 94 17.54 16.17 -11.01
C ALA A 94 16.29 15.28 -11.13
N GLN A 95 16.47 13.96 -11.22
CA GLN A 95 15.34 13.01 -11.30
C GLN A 95 14.59 12.95 -9.97
N THR A 96 15.29 12.79 -8.86
CA THR A 96 14.65 12.76 -7.52
C THR A 96 13.98 14.09 -7.20
N ALA A 97 14.58 15.24 -7.55
CA ALA A 97 13.95 16.55 -7.41
C ALA A 97 12.66 16.69 -8.26
N CYS A 98 12.62 16.13 -9.47
CA CYS A 98 11.41 16.13 -10.29
C CYS A 98 10.26 15.36 -9.61
N VAL A 99 10.56 14.17 -9.06
CA VAL A 99 9.57 13.34 -8.36
C VAL A 99 9.08 14.02 -7.09
N ARG A 100 9.97 14.59 -6.28
CA ARG A 100 9.60 15.39 -5.09
C ARG A 100 8.65 16.53 -5.47
N ARG A 101 8.93 17.25 -6.56
CA ARG A 101 8.06 18.33 -7.05
C ARG A 101 6.71 17.80 -7.52
N ALA A 102 6.64 16.62 -8.12
CA ALA A 102 5.39 15.99 -8.53
C ALA A 102 4.55 15.58 -7.30
N ILE A 103 5.18 15.04 -6.26
CA ILE A 103 4.52 14.76 -4.97
C ILE A 103 4.00 16.08 -4.36
N ALA A 104 4.82 17.12 -4.29
CA ALA A 104 4.40 18.43 -3.81
C ALA A 104 3.20 19.00 -4.59
N HIS A 105 3.19 18.85 -5.92
CA HIS A 105 2.07 19.27 -6.74
C HIS A 105 0.75 18.57 -6.35
N TRP A 106 0.80 17.29 -5.98
CA TRP A 106 -0.37 16.58 -5.47
C TRP A 106 -0.76 17.07 -4.08
N MET A 107 0.20 17.32 -3.17
CA MET A 107 -0.10 17.87 -1.84
C MET A 107 -0.72 19.27 -1.93
N ASP A 108 -0.26 20.12 -2.84
CA ASP A 108 -0.77 21.47 -3.08
C ASP A 108 -2.25 21.48 -3.56
N THR A 109 -2.79 20.33 -3.99
CA THR A 109 -4.23 20.20 -4.27
C THR A 109 -5.08 20.21 -3.01
N GLY A 110 -4.49 20.02 -1.82
CA GLY A 110 -5.22 19.96 -0.56
C GLY A 110 -5.93 18.62 -0.31
N ILE A 111 -5.47 17.53 -0.94
CA ILE A 111 -5.93 16.18 -0.57
C ILE A 111 -5.57 15.87 0.88
N GLY A 112 -6.39 15.07 1.55
CA GLY A 112 -6.14 14.61 2.92
C GLY A 112 -5.09 13.52 3.06
N LEU A 113 -4.14 13.39 2.13
CA LEU A 113 -3.02 12.47 2.24
C LEU A 113 -1.73 13.26 2.40
N GLU A 114 -0.81 12.73 3.21
CA GLU A 114 0.51 13.31 3.42
C GLU A 114 1.58 12.43 2.79
N PHE A 115 2.75 13.02 2.52
CA PHE A 115 3.91 12.30 2.03
C PHE A 115 5.15 12.60 2.86
N GLN A 116 5.89 11.57 3.22
CA GLN A 116 7.13 11.69 3.97
C GLN A 116 8.26 10.93 3.29
N GLU A 117 9.36 11.63 2.99
CA GLU A 117 10.56 10.94 2.51
C GLU A 117 11.25 10.26 3.70
N VAL A 118 11.52 8.96 3.58
CA VAL A 118 12.23 8.19 4.59
C VAL A 118 13.60 7.73 4.07
N SER A 119 14.53 7.54 4.99
CA SER A 119 15.90 7.10 4.67
C SER A 119 16.04 5.57 4.59
N ASN A 120 15.02 4.84 5.04
CA ASN A 120 15.01 3.39 5.12
C ASN A 120 13.88 2.82 4.25
N ARG A 121 14.20 1.90 3.36
CA ARG A 121 13.22 1.27 2.45
C ARG A 121 12.20 0.40 3.17
N GLU A 122 12.55 -0.12 4.34
CA GLU A 122 11.66 -0.93 5.19
C GLU A 122 10.49 -0.10 5.76
N GLU A 123 10.65 1.22 5.81
CA GLU A 123 9.66 2.16 6.32
C GLU A 123 8.80 2.76 5.20
N ALA A 124 9.02 2.37 3.92
CA ALA A 124 8.39 3.01 2.77
C ALA A 124 7.37 2.10 2.07
N GLU A 125 6.14 2.58 1.93
CA GLU A 125 5.16 1.98 1.03
C GLU A 125 5.51 2.26 -0.45
N ILE A 126 6.02 3.47 -0.73
CA ILE A 126 6.36 3.92 -2.09
C ILE A 126 7.88 3.87 -2.28
N ARG A 127 8.38 2.88 -3.04
CA ARG A 127 9.81 2.65 -3.26
C ARG A 127 10.16 2.89 -4.72
N ILE A 128 10.88 3.98 -4.96
CA ILE A 128 11.04 4.59 -6.29
C ILE A 128 12.44 4.31 -6.80
N GLY A 129 12.51 3.62 -7.94
CA GLY A 129 13.77 3.44 -8.68
C GLY A 129 13.77 4.16 -10.02
N PHE A 130 14.96 4.25 -10.60
CA PHE A 130 15.20 4.92 -11.88
C PHE A 130 15.92 3.96 -12.82
N TRP A 131 15.16 3.23 -13.63
CA TRP A 131 15.71 2.20 -14.49
C TRP A 131 15.25 2.37 -15.93
N ASN A 132 16.22 2.54 -16.83
CA ASN A 132 15.97 2.83 -18.24
C ASN A 132 15.71 1.57 -19.08
N ALA A 133 15.98 0.38 -18.54
CA ALA A 133 15.64 -0.87 -19.24
C ALA A 133 14.15 -1.23 -19.08
N GLU A 134 13.40 -0.44 -18.32
CA GLU A 134 11.95 -0.57 -18.13
C GLU A 134 11.24 0.73 -18.49
N GLU A 135 9.93 0.64 -18.71
CA GLU A 135 9.09 1.83 -18.86
C GLU A 135 8.89 2.55 -17.52
N THR A 136 8.28 3.73 -17.59
CA THR A 136 7.79 4.43 -16.40
C THR A 136 6.49 3.77 -15.93
N TRP A 137 6.41 3.42 -14.65
CA TRP A 137 5.26 2.72 -14.07
C TRP A 137 5.17 2.92 -12.55
N SER A 138 3.99 2.66 -11.99
CA SER A 138 3.70 2.60 -10.57
C SER A 138 2.73 1.46 -10.29
N PHE A 139 2.83 0.83 -9.12
CA PHE A 139 1.70 0.06 -8.59
C PHE A 139 0.49 0.98 -8.34
N MET A 140 -0.70 0.40 -8.39
CA MET A 140 -1.96 1.11 -8.18
C MET A 140 -2.28 1.18 -6.68
N GLY A 141 -2.11 2.36 -6.08
CA GLY A 141 -2.50 2.60 -4.70
C GLY A 141 -1.91 1.58 -3.74
N ARG A 142 -2.78 0.92 -2.96
CA ARG A 142 -2.39 -0.10 -1.98
C ARG A 142 -1.80 -1.38 -2.54
N ASP A 143 -1.82 -1.60 -3.86
CA ASP A 143 -1.07 -2.72 -4.45
C ASP A 143 0.44 -2.64 -4.12
N ALA A 144 0.94 -1.44 -3.81
CA ALA A 144 2.29 -1.22 -3.31
C ALA A 144 2.61 -1.96 -1.99
N ILE A 145 1.60 -2.28 -1.17
CA ILE A 145 1.74 -3.05 0.08
C ILE A 145 1.09 -4.43 -0.01
N ASP A 146 0.00 -4.57 -0.77
CA ASP A 146 -0.76 -5.82 -0.86
C ASP A 146 -0.07 -6.86 -1.77
N ILE A 147 0.69 -6.38 -2.76
CA ILE A 147 1.38 -7.23 -3.76
C ILE A 147 2.90 -7.12 -3.61
N ALA A 148 3.41 -5.90 -3.51
CA ALA A 148 4.84 -5.62 -3.44
C ALA A 148 5.33 -5.47 -2.00
N GLY A 149 5.17 -6.51 -1.18
CA GLY A 149 5.57 -6.48 0.23
C GLY A 149 7.08 -6.55 0.49
N ASP A 150 7.91 -6.93 -0.51
CA ASP A 150 9.36 -6.99 -0.32
C ASP A 150 9.97 -5.57 -0.36
N PRO A 151 10.63 -5.14 0.72
CA PRO A 151 11.28 -3.82 0.81
C PRO A 151 12.39 -3.63 -0.24
N ASN A 152 12.94 -4.71 -0.81
CA ASN A 152 13.97 -4.65 -1.85
C ASN A 152 13.40 -4.57 -3.28
N GLU A 153 12.08 -4.60 -3.43
CA GLU A 153 11.42 -4.41 -4.72
C GLU A 153 10.97 -2.95 -4.90
N ARG A 154 11.04 -2.45 -6.14
CA ARG A 154 10.45 -1.16 -6.52
C ARG A 154 8.93 -1.28 -6.50
N THR A 155 8.27 -0.24 -6.00
CA THR A 155 6.82 -0.06 -6.20
C THR A 155 6.51 1.04 -7.23
N MET A 156 7.54 1.72 -7.72
CA MET A 156 7.48 2.68 -8.80
C MET A 156 8.81 2.74 -9.54
N ASN A 157 8.76 2.94 -10.85
CA ASN A 157 9.94 3.15 -11.70
C ASN A 157 9.75 4.35 -12.62
N PHE A 158 10.82 5.10 -12.80
CA PHE A 158 10.91 6.11 -13.84
C PHE A 158 12.07 5.85 -14.79
N SER A 159 11.80 5.99 -16.09
CA SER A 159 12.82 5.90 -17.15
C SER A 159 13.33 7.30 -17.56
N VAL A 160 14.17 7.35 -18.61
CA VAL A 160 14.74 8.61 -19.13
C VAL A 160 13.67 9.65 -19.49
N GLY A 161 14.04 10.93 -19.39
CA GLY A 161 13.21 12.03 -19.91
C GLY A 161 12.20 12.63 -18.93
N LEU A 162 12.25 12.24 -17.65
CA LEU A 162 11.47 12.82 -16.53
C LEU A 162 11.43 14.35 -16.50
N THR A 163 12.54 15.02 -16.82
CA THR A 163 12.67 16.48 -16.71
C THR A 163 12.12 17.25 -17.91
N THR A 164 11.64 16.55 -18.94
CA THR A 164 10.95 17.16 -20.10
C THR A 164 9.49 17.49 -19.75
N LYS A 165 8.81 18.33 -20.55
CA LYS A 165 7.37 18.59 -20.36
C LYS A 165 6.52 17.31 -20.44
N SER A 166 6.84 16.40 -21.37
CA SER A 166 6.16 15.10 -21.46
C SER A 166 6.47 14.21 -20.25
N GLY A 167 7.73 14.19 -19.80
CA GLY A 167 8.14 13.48 -18.59
C GLY A 167 7.43 13.97 -17.33
N TRP A 168 7.20 15.27 -17.21
CA TRP A 168 6.44 15.85 -16.11
C TRP A 168 5.02 15.30 -16.01
N ASN A 169 4.26 15.29 -17.12
CA ASN A 169 2.89 14.76 -17.13
C ASN A 169 2.85 13.27 -16.77
N LYS A 170 3.82 12.48 -17.28
CA LYS A 170 3.99 11.07 -16.90
C LYS A 170 4.29 10.91 -15.42
N THR A 171 5.16 11.75 -14.87
CA THR A 171 5.50 11.73 -13.45
C THR A 171 4.26 11.93 -12.60
N LEU A 172 3.47 12.97 -12.91
CA LEU A 172 2.23 13.24 -12.19
C LEU A 172 1.20 12.10 -12.33
N ALA A 173 1.10 11.48 -13.52
CA ALA A 173 0.22 10.34 -13.74
C ALA A 173 0.61 9.11 -12.92
N GLU A 174 1.91 8.80 -12.80
CA GLU A 174 2.40 7.70 -11.96
C GLU A 174 2.20 7.97 -10.47
N ILE A 175 2.43 9.21 -9.99
CA ILE A 175 2.09 9.56 -8.61
C ILE A 175 0.58 9.41 -8.39
N GLY A 176 -0.26 9.85 -9.33
CA GLY A 176 -1.71 9.64 -9.24
C GLY A 176 -2.10 8.15 -9.22
N ARG A 177 -1.35 7.29 -9.93
CA ARG A 177 -1.51 5.83 -9.84
C ARG A 177 -1.11 5.29 -8.48
N ALA A 178 -0.03 5.78 -7.87
CA ALA A 178 0.31 5.47 -6.48
C ALA A 178 -0.73 5.98 -5.47
N LEU A 179 -1.57 6.96 -5.84
CA LEU A 179 -2.76 7.35 -5.08
C LEU A 179 -4.01 6.50 -5.40
N GLY A 180 -3.87 5.52 -6.29
CA GLY A 180 -4.91 4.58 -6.71
C GLY A 180 -5.75 5.06 -7.90
N PHE A 181 -5.43 6.17 -8.57
CA PHE A 181 -6.18 6.66 -9.73
C PHE A 181 -5.69 6.00 -11.05
N SER A 182 -6.61 5.44 -11.83
CA SER A 182 -6.28 5.02 -13.21
C SER A 182 -6.20 6.22 -14.14
N LEU A 183 -5.01 6.82 -14.24
CA LEU A 183 -4.76 7.98 -15.09
C LEU A 183 -4.12 7.62 -16.45
N ALA A 184 -3.59 6.41 -16.65
CA ALA A 184 -2.97 6.00 -17.92
C ALA A 184 -3.97 5.79 -19.07
N ASP A 185 -5.24 5.53 -18.77
CA ASP A 185 -6.26 5.40 -19.81
C ASP A 185 -6.54 6.74 -20.51
N GLN A 186 -6.18 7.87 -19.88
CA GLN A 186 -6.29 9.19 -20.50
C GLN A 186 -5.06 9.54 -21.34
N GLU A 187 -3.85 9.08 -20.97
CA GLU A 187 -2.60 9.50 -21.62
C GLU A 187 -2.53 9.16 -23.12
N HIS A 188 -3.10 8.03 -23.54
CA HIS A 188 -3.10 7.62 -24.95
C HIS A 188 -4.24 8.24 -25.77
N ALA A 189 -5.23 8.87 -25.13
CA ALA A 189 -6.44 9.34 -25.80
C ALA A 189 -6.57 10.87 -25.82
N ARG A 190 -6.18 11.59 -24.76
CA ARG A 190 -6.36 13.06 -24.60
C ARG A 190 -5.36 13.64 -23.58
N PRO A 191 -5.07 14.96 -23.63
CA PRO A 191 -4.38 15.64 -22.53
C PRO A 191 -5.09 15.40 -21.19
N LEU A 192 -4.32 15.28 -20.10
CA LEU A 192 -4.88 15.17 -18.75
C LEU A 192 -5.68 16.42 -18.41
N ASP A 193 -6.95 16.23 -18.05
CA ASP A 193 -7.80 17.28 -17.50
C ASP A 193 -7.50 17.41 -16.00
N TRP A 194 -6.54 18.28 -15.67
CA TRP A 194 -6.02 18.43 -14.32
C TRP A 194 -7.06 18.96 -13.32
N ASP A 195 -7.97 19.82 -13.76
CA ASP A 195 -9.03 20.34 -12.90
C ASP A 195 -9.96 19.20 -12.47
N LYS A 196 -10.37 18.36 -13.42
CA LYS A 196 -11.18 17.18 -13.13
C LYS A 196 -10.46 16.15 -12.27
N ILE A 197 -9.17 15.91 -12.52
CA ILE A 197 -8.37 14.98 -11.71
C ILE A 197 -8.26 15.49 -10.28
N THR A 198 -8.05 16.79 -10.10
CA THR A 198 -7.97 17.45 -8.80
C THR A 198 -9.30 17.33 -8.05
N GLU A 199 -10.43 17.60 -8.71
CA GLU A 199 -11.76 17.46 -8.13
C GLU A 199 -12.03 16.02 -7.66
N ILE A 200 -11.71 15.03 -8.50
CA ILE A 200 -11.85 13.61 -8.14
C ILE A 200 -10.94 13.26 -6.95
N ALA A 201 -9.71 13.76 -6.94
CA ALA A 201 -8.76 13.46 -5.87
C ALA A 201 -9.21 14.06 -4.54
N GLN A 202 -9.65 15.31 -4.52
CA GLN A 202 -10.23 15.97 -3.34
C GLN A 202 -11.51 15.30 -2.87
N HIS A 203 -12.32 14.75 -3.78
CA HIS A 203 -13.51 13.99 -3.40
C HIS A 203 -13.16 12.67 -2.72
N VAL A 204 -12.17 11.93 -3.24
CA VAL A 204 -11.72 10.65 -2.68
C VAL A 204 -10.89 10.84 -1.41
N TYR A 205 -10.10 11.90 -1.34
CA TYR A 205 -9.22 12.23 -0.23
C TYR A 205 -9.50 13.67 0.23
N PRO A 206 -10.64 13.92 0.89
CA PRO A 206 -10.97 15.27 1.34
C PRO A 206 -9.95 15.77 2.38
N PRO A 207 -9.71 17.09 2.48
CA PRO A 207 -8.85 17.65 3.52
C PRO A 207 -9.25 17.13 4.92
N MET A 208 -8.26 16.72 5.71
CA MET A 208 -8.52 16.20 7.06
C MET A 208 -8.92 17.33 8.00
N LYS A 209 -9.90 17.04 8.87
CA LYS A 209 -10.22 17.89 10.03
C LYS A 209 -9.41 17.40 11.22
N SER A 210 -8.89 18.32 12.04
CA SER A 210 -8.01 18.01 13.17
C SER A 210 -8.69 17.25 14.32
N LEU A 211 -10.02 17.25 14.39
CA LEU A 211 -10.76 16.75 15.55
C LEU A 211 -11.68 15.58 15.22
N VAL A 212 -11.31 14.40 15.74
CA VAL A 212 -12.20 13.23 15.83
C VAL A 212 -12.98 13.33 17.15
N GLU A 213 -14.21 13.81 17.09
CA GLU A 213 -15.05 14.03 18.27
C GLU A 213 -15.78 12.77 18.74
N THR A 214 -16.03 11.83 17.84
CA THR A 214 -16.79 10.61 18.15
C THR A 214 -15.89 9.58 18.83
N GLU A 215 -16.24 9.19 20.06
CA GLU A 215 -15.55 8.12 20.80
C GLU A 215 -16.37 6.81 20.76
N LEU A 216 -15.70 5.69 20.52
CA LEU A 216 -16.25 4.34 20.67
C LEU A 216 -15.69 3.70 21.94
N LYS A 217 -16.58 3.39 22.88
CA LYS A 217 -16.19 2.78 24.15
C LYS A 217 -16.21 1.25 24.06
N PRO A 218 -15.42 0.57 24.90
CA PRO A 218 -15.46 -0.89 24.96
C PRO A 218 -16.85 -1.43 25.30
N LEU A 219 -17.19 -2.57 24.71
CA LEU A 219 -18.47 -3.25 24.81
C LEU A 219 -19.67 -2.46 24.23
N GLU A 220 -19.39 -1.41 23.46
CA GLU A 220 -20.40 -0.67 22.71
C GLU A 220 -20.32 -0.98 21.22
N SER A 221 -21.46 -0.81 20.54
CA SER A 221 -21.51 -0.74 19.08
C SER A 221 -22.02 0.63 18.65
N MET A 222 -21.56 1.07 17.50
CA MET A 222 -21.92 2.36 16.92
C MET A 222 -22.21 2.20 15.44
N ALA A 223 -23.30 2.80 14.96
CA ALA A 223 -23.58 2.86 13.53
C ALA A 223 -22.46 3.60 12.79
N LEU A 224 -21.94 2.99 11.71
CA LEU A 224 -20.90 3.61 10.89
C LEU A 224 -21.43 4.90 10.25
N GLY A 225 -22.66 4.88 9.72
CA GLY A 225 -23.39 6.09 9.34
C GLY A 225 -22.78 6.90 8.19
N VAL A 226 -22.02 6.25 7.30
CA VAL A 226 -21.48 6.85 6.08
C VAL A 226 -21.92 6.09 4.83
N SER A 227 -21.84 6.74 3.67
CA SER A 227 -22.14 6.19 2.36
C SER A 227 -20.91 5.51 1.73
N PRO A 228 -21.09 4.65 0.72
CA PRO A 228 -19.97 4.15 -0.08
C PRO A 228 -19.07 5.26 -0.63
N GLY A 229 -17.76 5.13 -0.44
CA GLY A 229 -16.73 6.12 -0.76
C GLY A 229 -16.39 7.08 0.38
N GLU A 230 -17.31 7.26 1.33
CA GLU A 230 -17.10 8.12 2.49
C GLU A 230 -16.33 7.38 3.59
N GLN A 231 -15.73 8.17 4.47
CA GLN A 231 -14.95 7.70 5.60
C GLN A 231 -15.49 8.24 6.91
N ARG A 232 -15.37 7.44 7.97
CA ARG A 232 -15.56 7.86 9.35
C ARG A 232 -14.34 7.57 10.18
N ASP A 233 -13.97 8.55 10.98
CA ASP A 233 -12.92 8.44 11.98
C ASP A 233 -13.57 8.34 13.37
N VAL A 234 -13.03 7.47 14.21
CA VAL A 234 -13.54 7.18 15.55
C VAL A 234 -12.37 7.09 16.52
N ARG A 235 -12.52 7.74 17.67
CA ARG A 235 -11.52 7.70 18.73
C ARG A 235 -11.76 6.54 19.68
N ILE A 236 -10.69 5.92 20.15
CA ILE A 236 -10.71 4.84 21.14
C ILE A 236 -9.75 5.19 22.27
N ARG A 237 -10.25 5.18 23.52
CA ARG A 237 -9.45 5.34 24.74
C ARG A 237 -9.62 4.10 25.61
N PRO A 238 -8.68 3.16 25.59
CA PRO A 238 -8.82 1.90 26.32
C PRO A 238 -8.73 2.15 27.84
N PRO A 239 -9.73 1.74 28.64
CA PRO A 239 -9.67 1.85 30.09
C PRO A 239 -8.69 0.85 30.73
N LEU A 240 -8.28 -0.19 30.01
CA LEU A 240 -7.38 -1.24 30.48
C LEU A 240 -6.37 -1.60 29.37
N SER A 241 -5.14 -1.91 29.73
CA SER A 241 -4.16 -2.45 28.77
C SER A 241 -4.45 -3.94 28.49
N ARG A 242 -5.04 -4.25 27.34
CA ARG A 242 -5.39 -5.63 26.95
C ARG A 242 -5.53 -5.78 25.43
N HIS A 243 -5.76 -7.01 24.97
CA HIS A 243 -6.21 -7.24 23.61
C HIS A 243 -7.68 -6.81 23.48
N TYR A 244 -7.94 -5.99 22.46
CA TYR A 244 -9.26 -5.59 22.03
C TYR A 244 -9.51 -6.12 20.63
N THR A 245 -10.78 -6.37 20.34
CA THR A 245 -11.26 -6.70 19.00
C THR A 245 -12.15 -5.58 18.52
N ILE A 246 -11.77 -4.98 17.39
CA ILE A 246 -12.56 -4.01 16.63
C ILE A 246 -13.13 -4.75 15.43
N GLN A 247 -14.44 -4.82 15.29
CA GLN A 247 -15.07 -5.58 14.22
C GLN A 247 -16.20 -4.81 13.56
N ILE A 248 -16.32 -4.96 12.25
CA ILE A 248 -17.51 -4.52 11.52
C ILE A 248 -18.64 -5.54 11.67
N VAL A 249 -19.82 -5.02 12.00
CA VAL A 249 -21.07 -5.76 12.06
C VAL A 249 -21.97 -5.30 10.92
N GLY A 250 -22.54 -6.25 10.19
CA GLY A 250 -23.32 -6.00 8.99
C GLY A 250 -22.65 -6.56 7.74
N GLN A 251 -23.41 -6.67 6.65
CA GLN A 251 -22.87 -7.08 5.36
C GLN A 251 -22.34 -5.86 4.60
N SER A 252 -21.04 -5.64 4.72
CA SER A 252 -20.36 -4.50 4.11
C SER A 252 -18.91 -4.79 3.82
N ASP A 253 -18.38 -4.07 2.84
CA ASP A 253 -16.98 -4.07 2.48
C ASP A 253 -16.38 -2.74 2.92
N VAL A 254 -15.32 -2.80 3.71
CA VAL A 254 -14.61 -1.65 4.23
C VAL A 254 -13.11 -1.90 4.13
N VAL A 255 -12.37 -0.80 4.12
CA VAL A 255 -11.00 -0.80 4.65
C VAL A 255 -11.03 -0.04 5.98
N MET A 256 -10.41 -0.61 7.00
CA MET A 256 -10.22 0.07 8.29
C MET A 256 -8.78 -0.02 8.76
N VAL A 257 -8.30 1.08 9.34
CA VAL A 257 -6.94 1.20 9.83
C VAL A 257 -6.98 1.85 11.21
N LEU A 258 -6.27 1.22 12.15
CA LEU A 258 -6.08 1.69 13.50
C LEU A 258 -4.70 2.34 13.62
N PHE A 259 -4.70 3.57 14.13
CA PHE A 259 -3.51 4.32 14.45
C PHE A 259 -3.43 4.59 15.96
N GLU A 260 -2.22 4.61 16.51
CA GLU A 260 -1.93 5.20 17.81
C GLU A 260 -1.63 6.68 17.61
N ASP A 261 -2.26 7.54 18.41
CA ASP A 261 -1.89 8.95 18.48
C ASP A 261 -0.73 9.07 19.47
N VAL A 262 0.48 9.23 18.92
CA VAL A 262 1.72 9.34 19.72
C VAL A 262 2.01 10.79 20.09
N GLY A 263 1.15 11.74 19.67
CA GLY A 263 1.33 13.18 19.84
C GLY A 263 2.45 13.73 18.94
N GLY A 264 2.46 15.04 18.69
CA GLY A 264 3.57 15.73 18.05
C GLY A 264 4.28 16.71 18.99
N LEU A 265 5.44 17.21 18.55
CA LEU A 265 6.33 18.09 19.33
C LEU A 265 5.73 19.46 19.71
N GLY A 266 4.49 19.76 19.32
CA GLY A 266 3.60 20.68 20.02
C GLY A 266 4.13 22.09 20.25
N LEU A 267 4.39 22.85 19.18
CA LEU A 267 4.29 24.33 19.28
C LEU A 267 2.84 24.80 19.03
N PHE A 268 1.98 23.97 18.42
CA PHE A 268 0.56 24.24 18.19
C PHE A 268 -0.26 22.94 18.37
N GLU A 269 -1.03 22.84 19.46
CA GLU A 269 -1.68 21.60 19.97
C GLU A 269 -2.68 20.91 19.03
N GLU A 270 -3.10 21.56 17.94
CA GLU A 270 -4.21 21.10 17.10
C GLU A 270 -3.80 20.65 15.69
N MET A 271 -2.54 20.86 15.28
CA MET A 271 -2.08 20.62 13.90
C MET A 271 -1.03 19.51 13.74
N ASP A 272 -0.34 19.13 14.81
CA ASP A 272 0.78 18.18 14.75
C ASP A 272 0.44 16.89 15.51
N ARG A 273 -0.61 16.17 15.13
CA ARG A 273 -0.82 14.80 15.66
C ARG A 273 -0.05 13.81 14.79
N GLU A 274 0.97 13.19 15.37
CA GLU A 274 1.67 12.10 14.72
C GLU A 274 0.93 10.79 15.00
N LEU A 275 0.54 10.11 13.92
CA LEU A 275 -0.23 8.87 13.96
C LEU A 275 0.65 7.71 13.53
N GLU A 276 0.89 6.76 14.43
CA GLU A 276 1.61 5.54 14.11
C GLU A 276 0.65 4.40 13.76
N PHE A 277 0.95 3.66 12.69
CA PHE A 277 0.16 2.50 12.29
C PHE A 277 0.22 1.40 13.36
N VAL A 278 -0.95 0.88 13.76
CA VAL A 278 -1.05 -0.25 14.68
C VAL A 278 -1.47 -1.52 13.95
N ALA A 279 -2.57 -1.44 13.20
CA ALA A 279 -3.14 -2.57 12.47
C ALA A 279 -4.14 -2.08 11.42
N GLY A 280 -4.38 -2.89 10.40
CA GLY A 280 -5.40 -2.62 9.39
C GLY A 280 -6.05 -3.92 8.92
N ASP A 281 -7.26 -3.80 8.38
CA ASP A 281 -7.93 -4.90 7.69
C ASP A 281 -8.76 -4.34 6.53
N ASP A 282 -8.80 -5.11 5.45
CA ASP A 282 -9.57 -4.84 4.24
C ASP A 282 -10.32 -6.11 3.89
N ASN A 283 -11.66 -6.05 3.91
CA ASN A 283 -12.51 -7.18 3.53
C ASN A 283 -13.17 -6.98 2.16
N SER A 284 -12.63 -6.08 1.32
CA SER A 284 -13.17 -5.78 -0.01
C SER A 284 -13.39 -7.03 -0.85
N GLY A 285 -14.65 -7.28 -1.23
CA GLY A 285 -15.03 -8.43 -2.05
C GLY A 285 -15.03 -9.77 -1.30
N GLU A 286 -14.69 -9.81 -0.01
CA GLU A 286 -14.65 -11.03 0.78
C GLU A 286 -15.95 -11.28 1.54
N ASN A 287 -16.30 -12.55 1.77
CA ASN A 287 -17.48 -12.92 2.56
C ASN A 287 -17.13 -13.12 4.05
N ARG A 288 -16.43 -12.14 4.64
CA ARG A 288 -16.11 -12.08 6.07
C ARG A 288 -16.29 -10.66 6.59
N PRO A 289 -16.54 -10.46 7.90
CA PRO A 289 -16.42 -9.13 8.49
C PRO A 289 -14.95 -8.68 8.48
N ALA A 290 -14.74 -7.37 8.32
CA ALA A 290 -13.46 -6.78 8.67
C ALA A 290 -13.28 -6.83 10.20
N CYS A 291 -12.09 -7.21 10.66
CA CYS A 291 -11.74 -7.42 12.06
C CYS A 291 -10.27 -7.05 12.33
N ILE A 292 -10.04 -6.18 13.31
CA ILE A 292 -8.71 -5.86 13.85
C ILE A 292 -8.63 -6.41 15.28
N GLY A 293 -7.67 -7.29 15.53
CA GLY A 293 -7.25 -7.67 16.87
C GLY A 293 -5.94 -6.98 17.23
N ALA A 294 -5.93 -6.14 18.26
CA ALA A 294 -4.74 -5.39 18.66
C ALA A 294 -4.65 -5.28 20.19
N ARG A 295 -3.42 -5.26 20.72
CA ARG A 295 -3.19 -4.90 22.11
C ARG A 295 -3.15 -3.39 22.23
N LEU A 296 -4.12 -2.82 22.95
CA LEU A 296 -4.17 -1.40 23.24
C LEU A 296 -3.69 -1.16 24.67
N TYR A 297 -3.06 -0.02 24.91
CA TYR A 297 -2.51 0.35 26.21
C TYR A 297 -3.34 1.45 26.84
N ARG A 298 -3.66 1.29 28.13
CA ARG A 298 -4.29 2.34 28.94
C ARG A 298 -3.49 3.64 28.84
N ASP A 299 -4.19 4.77 28.92
CA ASP A 299 -3.66 6.12 28.89
C ASP A 299 -3.03 6.52 27.55
N ARG A 300 -3.25 5.70 26.50
CA ARG A 300 -2.97 6.04 25.11
C ARG A 300 -4.27 6.33 24.35
N GLU A 301 -4.16 7.07 23.27
CA GLU A 301 -5.27 7.41 22.40
C GLU A 301 -5.07 6.73 21.03
N TYR A 302 -6.17 6.25 20.46
CA TYR A 302 -6.15 5.60 19.16
C TYR A 302 -7.22 6.20 18.25
N VAL A 303 -6.91 6.25 16.95
CA VAL A 303 -7.84 6.67 15.90
C VAL A 303 -8.09 5.50 14.97
N LEU A 304 -9.34 5.06 14.90
CA LEU A 304 -9.81 4.09 13.93
C LEU A 304 -10.44 4.82 12.75
N ARG A 305 -9.85 4.66 11.56
CA ARG A 305 -10.37 5.21 10.32
C ARG A 305 -11.00 4.12 9.50
N ILE A 306 -12.24 4.33 9.05
CA ILE A 306 -13.00 3.32 8.30
C ILE A 306 -13.58 3.97 7.05
N ARG A 307 -13.24 3.43 5.87
CA ARG A 307 -13.88 3.81 4.61
C ARG A 307 -14.82 2.70 4.17
N LEU A 308 -16.06 3.08 3.88
CA LEU A 308 -17.06 2.16 3.37
C LEU A 308 -16.91 2.01 1.85
N HIS A 309 -16.70 0.80 1.34
CA HIS A 309 -16.74 0.52 -0.10
C HIS A 309 -18.13 0.07 -0.52
N TYR A 310 -18.76 -0.80 0.25
CA TYR A 310 -20.09 -1.34 -0.05
C TYR A 310 -20.88 -1.65 1.22
N SER A 311 -22.21 -1.56 1.16
CA SER A 311 -23.11 -2.10 2.17
C SER A 311 -24.36 -2.68 1.51
N SER A 312 -24.82 -3.84 1.99
CA SER A 312 -26.08 -4.47 1.53
C SER A 312 -27.32 -3.64 1.88
N PHE A 313 -27.25 -2.80 2.92
CA PHE A 313 -28.36 -1.97 3.38
C PHE A 313 -27.90 -0.57 3.77
N ARG A 314 -28.74 0.45 3.52
CA ARG A 314 -28.51 1.79 4.09
C ARG A 314 -28.48 1.69 5.61
N ASN A 315 -27.43 2.26 6.22
CA ASN A 315 -27.20 2.23 7.67
C ASN A 315 -27.12 0.83 8.28
N GLY A 316 -26.86 -0.21 7.48
CA GLY A 316 -26.74 -1.60 7.93
C GLY A 316 -25.37 -1.99 8.47
N THR A 317 -24.47 -1.02 8.66
CA THR A 317 -23.09 -1.23 9.08
C THR A 317 -22.84 -0.57 10.43
N ALA A 318 -22.27 -1.32 11.36
CA ALA A 318 -21.86 -0.84 12.67
C ALA A 318 -20.43 -1.28 13.00
N ILE A 319 -19.81 -0.57 13.92
CA ILE A 319 -18.49 -0.87 14.48
C ILE A 319 -18.74 -1.40 15.90
N LEU A 320 -18.12 -2.52 16.24
CA LEU A 320 -18.15 -3.12 17.58
C LEU A 320 -16.74 -3.11 18.15
N LEU A 321 -16.58 -2.64 19.38
CA LEU A 321 -15.35 -2.75 20.16
C LEU A 321 -15.58 -3.67 21.34
N SER A 322 -14.81 -4.75 21.46
CA SER A 322 -14.91 -5.74 22.55
C SER A 322 -13.58 -6.04 23.22
#